data_AF-A0A1G4BKM7-F1
#
_entry.id   AF-A0A1G4BKM7-F1
#
_cell.length_a   1.000
_cell.length_b   1.000
_cell.length_c   1.000
_cell.angle_alpha   90.00
_cell.angle_beta   90.00
_cell.angle_gamma   90.00
#
_symmetry.space_group_name_H-M   'P 1'
#
loop_
_entity.id
_entity.type
_entity.pdbx_description
1 polymer ?
#
loop_
_entity_poly.entity_id
_entity_poly.type
_entity_poly.pdbx_seq_one_letter_code
_entity_poly.pdbx_strand_id
1 'polypeptide(L)'
;MHAMSEPPEIVIPQDDAGSSVLQESWSFLDDVRRRFETTQPEVYAAFIQALSSFHTATQKTAGNSEGLLFETHETVKALLHGHQDLLERFESSLPQDYLNRRREASSAARHS
;
A
#
# COMPACT_ATOMS: atom_id res chain seq x y z
N MET A 1 53.53 -18.98 -13.43
CA MET A 1 53.46 -17.50 -13.55
C MET A 1 52.06 -17.15 -14.04
N HIS A 2 51.41 -16.22 -13.35
CA HIS A 2 49.99 -15.88 -13.42
C HIS A 2 49.51 -15.34 -14.78
N ALA A 3 48.25 -15.62 -15.13
CA ALA A 3 47.25 -14.61 -15.48
C ALA A 3 45.85 -15.26 -15.46
N MET A 4 45.12 -15.00 -14.37
CA MET A 4 43.66 -15.08 -14.37
C MET A 4 43.14 -13.85 -15.10
N SER A 5 42.18 -14.02 -16.00
CA SER A 5 41.36 -12.91 -16.50
C SER A 5 39.90 -13.35 -16.42
N GLU A 6 39.12 -12.44 -15.87
CA GLU A 6 37.95 -12.66 -15.04
C GLU A 6 36.82 -13.48 -15.71
N PRO A 7 36.01 -14.21 -14.90
CA PRO A 7 34.69 -14.62 -15.36
C PRO A 7 33.89 -13.36 -15.69
N PRO A 8 32.97 -13.38 -16.67
CA PRO A 8 32.09 -12.24 -16.91
C PRO A 8 31.38 -11.95 -15.58
N GLU A 9 31.47 -10.70 -15.10
CA GLU A 9 30.55 -10.24 -14.06
C GLU A 9 29.16 -10.56 -14.58
N ILE A 10 28.55 -11.57 -13.96
CA ILE A 10 27.12 -11.72 -14.00
C ILE A 10 26.66 -10.44 -13.32
N VAL A 11 26.35 -9.42 -14.12
CA VAL A 11 25.41 -8.39 -13.74
C VAL A 11 24.13 -9.17 -13.49
N ILE A 12 24.02 -9.72 -12.29
CA ILE A 12 22.76 -10.16 -11.74
C ILE A 12 21.98 -8.84 -11.76
N PRO A 13 20.92 -8.71 -12.58
CA PRO A 13 20.02 -7.60 -12.36
C PRO A 13 19.57 -7.78 -10.92
N GLN A 14 20.01 -6.89 -10.03
CA GLN A 14 19.43 -6.74 -8.71
C GLN A 14 17.98 -6.33 -8.94
N ASP A 15 17.14 -7.32 -9.25
CA ASP A 15 15.70 -7.26 -9.08
C ASP A 15 15.44 -7.39 -7.57
N ASP A 16 16.05 -6.51 -6.79
CA ASP A 16 15.78 -6.35 -5.36
C ASP A 16 14.61 -5.38 -5.16
N ALA A 17 14.17 -4.70 -6.21
CA ALA A 17 13.02 -3.79 -6.16
C ALA A 17 11.72 -4.53 -5.83
N GLY A 18 11.52 -5.76 -6.34
CA GLY A 18 10.36 -6.59 -6.01
C GLY A 18 10.38 -7.15 -4.58
N SER A 19 11.57 -7.41 -4.03
CA SER A 19 11.75 -7.92 -2.67
C SER A 19 11.59 -6.81 -1.63
N SER A 20 12.15 -5.63 -1.92
CA SER A 20 12.09 -4.47 -1.03
C SER A 20 10.67 -3.96 -0.79
N VAL A 21 9.82 -3.86 -1.82
CA VAL A 21 8.42 -3.40 -1.65
C VAL A 21 7.57 -4.37 -0.84
N LEU A 22 7.79 -5.68 -1.00
CA LEU A 22 7.13 -6.72 -0.23
C LEU A 22 7.58 -6.68 1.23
N GLN A 23 8.89 -6.51 1.46
CA GLN A 23 9.47 -6.37 2.78
C GLN A 23 8.99 -5.10 3.51
N GLU A 24 8.89 -3.98 2.79
CA GLU A 24 8.34 -2.73 3.34
C GLU A 24 6.85 -2.87 3.69
N SER A 25 6.05 -3.48 2.80
CA SER A 25 4.63 -3.74 3.06
C SER A 25 4.43 -4.65 4.27
N TRP A 26 5.27 -5.68 4.41
CA TRP A 26 5.23 -6.59 5.55
C TRP A 26 5.65 -5.90 6.85
N SER A 27 6.71 -5.09 6.80
CA SER A 27 7.18 -4.30 7.95
C SER A 27 6.10 -3.30 8.40
N PHE A 28 5.41 -2.66 7.46
CA PHE A 28 4.29 -1.77 7.76
C PHE A 28 3.14 -2.51 8.46
N LEU A 29 2.77 -3.71 7.99
CA LEU A 29 1.73 -4.52 8.65
C LEU A 29 2.15 -4.95 10.06
N ASP A 30 3.43 -5.30 10.26
CA ASP A 30 3.96 -5.64 11.59
C ASP A 30 3.93 -4.43 12.54
N ASP A 31 4.27 -3.23 12.06
CA ASP A 31 4.19 -1.99 12.83
C ASP A 31 2.75 -1.67 13.25
N VAL A 32 1.80 -1.72 12.31
CA VAL A 32 0.37 -1.52 12.59
C VAL A 32 -0.11 -2.56 13.60
N ARG A 33 0.25 -3.83 13.41
CA ARG A 33 -0.09 -4.91 14.32
C ARG A 33 0.44 -4.63 15.72
N ARG A 34 1.73 -4.35 15.91
CA ARG A 34 2.31 -4.09 17.24
C ARG A 34 1.66 -2.91 17.94
N ARG A 35 1.33 -1.85 17.20
CA ARG A 35 0.70 -0.63 17.73
C ARG A 35 -0.75 -0.86 18.16
N PHE A 36 -1.55 -1.52 17.33
CA PHE A 36 -3.00 -1.61 17.55
C PHE A 36 -3.43 -2.94 18.17
N GLU A 37 -2.76 -4.07 17.93
CA GLU A 37 -3.15 -5.39 18.48
C GLU A 37 -3.15 -5.36 20.03
N THR A 38 -2.20 -4.65 20.64
CA THR A 38 -2.10 -4.55 22.10
C THR A 38 -2.97 -3.45 22.70
N THR A 39 -3.10 -2.31 22.00
CA THR A 39 -3.76 -1.12 22.57
C THR A 39 -5.23 -1.01 22.15
N GLN A 40 -5.57 -1.39 20.91
CA GLN A 40 -6.90 -1.21 20.30
C GLN A 40 -7.19 -2.35 19.29
N PRO A 41 -7.49 -3.57 19.76
CA PRO A 41 -7.67 -4.73 18.89
C PRO A 41 -8.85 -4.57 17.91
N GLU A 42 -9.86 -3.78 18.27
CA GLU A 42 -10.97 -3.40 17.39
C GLU A 42 -10.53 -2.57 16.18
N VAL A 43 -9.57 -1.66 16.36
CA VAL A 43 -8.99 -0.84 15.28
C VAL A 43 -8.18 -1.70 14.33
N TYR A 44 -7.38 -2.63 14.88
CA TYR A 44 -6.62 -3.59 14.06
C TYR A 44 -7.55 -4.49 13.23
N ALA A 45 -8.62 -5.03 13.83
CA ALA A 45 -9.58 -5.87 13.13
C ALA A 45 -10.27 -5.10 11.98
N ALA A 46 -10.72 -3.87 12.24
CA ALA A 46 -11.31 -3.00 11.22
C ALA A 46 -10.32 -2.66 10.09
N PHE A 47 -9.04 -2.43 10.44
CA PHE A 47 -7.99 -2.16 9.46
C PHE A 47 -7.75 -3.34 8.51
N ILE A 48 -7.66 -4.56 9.03
CA ILE A 48 -7.52 -5.77 8.20
C ILE A 48 -8.75 -5.97 7.29
N GLN A 49 -9.96 -5.73 7.81
CA GLN A 49 -11.18 -5.80 7.00
C GLN A 49 -11.18 -4.76 5.87
N ALA A 50 -10.75 -3.54 6.17
CA ALA A 50 -10.60 -2.48 5.18
C ALA A 50 -9.58 -2.88 4.10
N LEU A 51 -8.38 -3.31 4.48
CA LEU A 51 -7.35 -3.78 3.53
C LEU A 51 -7.83 -4.89 2.61
N SER A 52 -8.56 -5.88 3.14
CA SER A 52 -9.13 -6.98 2.36
C SER A 52 -10.18 -6.48 1.35
N SER A 53 -11.03 -5.54 1.79
CA SER A 53 -12.03 -4.90 0.93
C SER A 53 -11.37 -4.08 -0.17
N PHE A 54 -10.30 -3.34 0.16
CA PHE A 54 -9.51 -2.57 -0.80
C PHE A 54 -8.88 -3.49 -1.85
N HIS A 55 -8.19 -4.55 -1.43
CA HIS A 55 -7.56 -5.51 -2.33
C HIS A 55 -8.60 -6.21 -3.23
N THR A 56 -9.76 -6.56 -2.69
CA THR A 56 -10.84 -7.15 -3.49
C THR A 56 -11.37 -6.15 -4.52
N ALA A 57 -11.54 -4.88 -4.13
CA ALA A 57 -12.01 -3.81 -4.99
C ALA A 57 -11.01 -3.45 -6.09
N THR A 58 -9.69 -3.51 -5.82
CA THR A 58 -8.65 -3.29 -6.84
C THR A 58 -8.53 -4.46 -7.81
N GLN A 59 -8.68 -5.70 -7.33
CA GLN A 59 -8.64 -6.90 -8.19
C GLN A 59 -9.88 -7.05 -9.06
N LYS A 60 -11.05 -6.61 -8.59
CA LYS A 60 -12.31 -6.70 -9.33
C LYS A 60 -12.40 -5.56 -10.34
N THR A 61 -11.64 -5.70 -11.43
CA THR A 61 -11.49 -4.80 -12.59
C THR A 61 -12.61 -3.77 -12.78
N ALA A 62 -12.28 -2.51 -12.43
CA ALA A 62 -12.51 -1.27 -13.17
C ALA A 62 -13.93 -0.75 -13.49
N GLY A 63 -15.02 -1.32 -12.97
CA GLY A 63 -16.37 -0.85 -13.34
C GLY A 63 -17.12 -0.01 -12.31
N ASN A 64 -17.15 -0.45 -11.04
CA ASN A 64 -18.12 0.04 -10.05
C ASN A 64 -17.59 0.10 -8.61
N SER A 65 -16.29 -0.13 -8.41
CA SER A 65 -15.70 -0.25 -7.07
C SER A 65 -15.01 1.01 -6.58
N GLU A 66 -15.15 2.14 -7.29
CA GLU A 66 -14.56 3.43 -6.92
C GLU A 66 -15.09 3.95 -5.58
N GLY A 67 -16.40 3.85 -5.36
CA GLY A 67 -17.01 4.20 -4.08
C GLY A 67 -16.45 3.36 -2.94
N LEU A 68 -16.32 2.04 -3.15
CA LEU A 68 -15.77 1.13 -2.15
C LEU A 68 -14.29 1.42 -1.86
N LEU A 69 -13.47 1.71 -2.88
CA LEU A 69 -12.07 2.08 -2.69
C LEU A 69 -11.94 3.39 -1.89
N PHE A 70 -12.79 4.37 -2.16
CA PHE A 70 -12.82 5.64 -1.43
C PHE A 70 -13.29 5.46 0.02
N GLU A 71 -14.39 4.74 0.24
CA GLU A 71 -14.90 4.45 1.59
C GLU A 71 -13.87 3.70 2.44
N THR A 72 -13.23 2.70 1.84
CA THR A 72 -12.20 1.90 2.50
C THR A 72 -10.98 2.75 2.86
N HIS A 73 -10.56 3.64 1.94
CA HIS A 73 -9.47 4.57 2.18
C HIS A 73 -9.77 5.56 3.32
N GLU A 74 -10.95 6.18 3.33
CA GLU A 74 -11.34 7.10 4.41
C GLU A 74 -11.48 6.36 5.76
N THR A 75 -11.96 5.11 5.73
CA THR A 75 -12.00 4.24 6.91
C THR A 75 -10.60 4.00 7.46
N VAL A 76 -9.63 3.62 6.60
CA VAL A 76 -8.22 3.43 7.03
C VAL A 76 -7.64 4.72 7.61
N LYS A 77 -7.91 5.89 7.00
CA LYS A 77 -7.46 7.17 7.54
C LYS A 77 -8.03 7.49 8.91
N ALA A 78 -9.32 7.19 9.14
CA ALA A 78 -9.95 7.38 10.44
C ALA A 78 -9.38 6.42 11.50
N LEU A 79 -9.12 5.16 11.13
CA LEU A 79 -8.51 4.16 12.01
C LEU A 79 -7.07 4.53 12.41
N LEU A 80 -6.31 5.11 11.47
CA LEU A 80 -4.94 5.58 11.68
C LEU A 80 -4.88 7.02 12.22
N HIS A 81 -6.01 7.61 12.61
CA HIS A 81 -6.05 8.97 13.11
C HIS A 81 -5.19 9.12 14.38
N GLY A 82 -4.19 10.01 14.33
CA GLY A 82 -3.18 10.16 15.40
C GLY A 82 -1.85 9.42 15.14
N HIS A 83 -1.78 8.60 14.08
CA HIS A 83 -0.58 7.90 13.64
C HIS A 83 -0.17 8.34 12.24
N GLN A 84 0.36 9.56 12.14
CA GLN A 84 0.69 10.20 10.87
C GLN A 84 1.76 9.42 10.09
N ASP A 85 2.71 8.80 10.80
CA ASP A 85 3.72 7.90 10.25
C ASP A 85 3.12 6.70 9.50
N LEU A 86 2.07 6.08 10.05
CA LEU A 86 1.39 4.95 9.42
C LEU A 86 0.53 5.41 8.24
N LEU A 87 -0.09 6.58 8.36
CA LEU A 87 -0.89 7.19 7.30
C LEU A 87 -0.04 7.47 6.05
N GLU A 88 1.13 8.09 6.23
CA GLU A 88 2.04 8.45 5.14
C GLU A 88 2.56 7.20 4.41
N ARG A 89 2.88 6.14 5.15
CA ARG A 89 3.29 4.86 4.56
C ARG A 89 2.14 4.20 3.81
N PHE A 90 0.92 4.25 4.35
CA PHE A 90 -0.27 3.78 3.65
C PHE A 90 -0.50 4.54 2.35
N GLU A 91 -0.50 5.87 2.36
CA GLU A 91 -0.69 6.69 1.14
C GLU A 91 0.41 6.44 0.09
N SER A 92 1.65 6.21 0.52
CA SER A 92 2.77 5.87 -0.36
C SER A 92 2.66 4.46 -0.95
N SER A 93 1.98 3.54 -0.27
CA SER A 93 1.72 2.18 -0.75
C SER A 93 0.57 2.09 -1.76
N LEU A 94 -0.19 3.16 -1.95
CA LEU A 94 -1.31 3.18 -2.89
C LEU A 94 -0.80 3.19 -4.34
N PRO A 95 -1.38 2.37 -5.24
CA PRO A 95 -0.98 2.36 -6.64
C PRO A 95 -1.30 3.70 -7.31
N GLN A 96 -0.40 4.15 -8.18
CA GLN A 96 -0.51 5.42 -8.91
C GLN A 96 -1.84 5.53 -9.69
N ASP A 97 -2.36 4.40 -10.20
CA ASP A 97 -3.67 4.30 -10.84
C ASP A 97 -4.82 4.76 -9.95
N TYR A 98 -4.81 4.39 -8.67
CA TYR A 98 -5.81 4.83 -7.70
C TYR A 98 -5.69 6.33 -7.43
N LEU A 99 -4.46 6.83 -7.26
CA LEU A 99 -4.20 8.25 -7.02
C LEU A 99 -4.64 9.14 -8.19
N ASN A 100 -4.38 8.68 -9.42
CA ASN A 100 -4.83 9.35 -10.63
C ASN A 100 -6.37 9.36 -10.71
N ARG A 101 -7.03 8.22 -10.54
CA ARG A 101 -8.51 8.14 -10.52
C ARG A 101 -9.13 9.01 -9.44
N ARG A 102 -8.54 9.03 -8.23
CA ARG A 102 -9.01 9.90 -7.12
C ARG A 102 -8.91 11.38 -7.49
N ARG A 103 -7.82 11.77 -8.16
CA ARG A 103 -7.62 13.14 -8.67
C ARG A 103 -8.63 13.48 -9.76
N GLU A 104 -8.94 12.54 -10.64
CA GLU A 104 -9.96 12.71 -11.69
C GLU A 104 -11.37 12.83 -11.09
N ALA A 105 -11.74 11.97 -10.13
CA ALA A 105 -13.02 12.01 -9.45
C ALA A 105 -13.24 13.35 -8.70
N SER A 106 -12.20 13.86 -8.04
CA SER A 106 -12.25 15.17 -7.37
C SER A 106 -12.25 16.36 -8.33
N SER A 107 -11.77 16.18 -9.57
CA SER A 107 -11.90 17.18 -10.64
C SER A 107 -13.28 17.17 -11.30
N ALA A 108 -13.89 15.98 -11.46
CA ALA A 108 -15.22 15.81 -12.04
C ALA A 108 -16.33 16.40 -11.16
N ALA A 109 -16.20 16.30 -9.83
CA ALA A 109 -17.17 16.86 -8.89
C ALA A 109 -17.24 18.41 -8.88
N ARG A 110 -16.24 19.12 -9.43
CA ARG A 110 -16.18 20.59 -9.46
C ARG A 110 -16.78 21.23 -10.72
N HIS A 111 -17.23 20.45 -11.69
CA HIS A 111 -17.75 20.94 -12.99
C HIS A 111 -19.23 20.63 -13.25
N SER A 112 -20.02 20.29 -12.23
CA SER A 112 -21.49 20.14 -12.34
C SER A 112 -22.23 21.35 -11.78
#